data_AF-A0A7C4KID0-F1
#
_entry.id   AF-A0A7C4KID0-F1
#
_cell.length_a   1.000
_cell.length_b   1.000
_cell.length_c   1.000
_cell.angle_alpha   90.00
_cell.angle_beta   90.00
_cell.angle_gamma   90.00
#
_symmetry.space_group_name_H-M   'P 1'
#
loop_
_entity.id
_entity.type
_entity.pdbx_description
1 polymer ?
#
loop_
_entity_poly.entity_id
_entity_poly.type
_entity_poly.pdbx_seq_one_letter_code
_entity_poly.pdbx_strand_id
1 'polypeptide(L)' 'MSERIIGTVKWFNGEKGYGFLSQENGPDVFVHYSAIEGSGYRSL' A
#
# COMPACT_ATOMS: atom_id res chain seq x y z
N MET A 1 -15.72 -5.98 -11.47
CA MET A 1 -14.69 -5.09 -12.03
C MET A 1 -13.92 -4.52 -10.85
N SER A 2 -12.66 -4.90 -10.66
CA SER A 2 -11.81 -4.35 -9.59
C SER A 2 -11.21 -3.04 -10.08
N GLU A 3 -11.67 -1.91 -9.55
CA GLU A 3 -11.04 -0.61 -9.78
C GLU A 3 -9.66 -0.60 -9.09
N ARG A 4 -8.59 -0.49 -9.88
CA ARG A 4 -7.22 -0.39 -9.38
C ARG A 4 -6.88 1.07 -9.20
N ILE A 5 -6.53 1.44 -7.98
CA ILE A 5 -6.11 2.79 -7.62
C ILE A 5 -4.58 2.80 -7.52
N ILE A 6 -3.94 3.75 -8.19
CA ILE A 6 -2.49 3.97 -8.09
C ILE A 6 -2.28 5.05 -7.03
N GLY A 7 -1.42 4.75 -6.06
CA GLY A 7 -1.08 5.67 -4.97
C GLY A 7 0.33 5.43 -4.47
N THR A 8 0.87 6.40 -3.74
CA THR A 8 2.22 6.34 -3.17
C THR A 8 2.13 5.91 -1.71
N VAL A 9 3.03 5.02 -1.27
CA VAL A 9 3.10 4.60 0.14
C VAL A 9 3.49 5.82 0.97
N LYS A 10 2.55 6.29 1.79
CA LYS A 10 2.76 7.42 2.71
C LYS A 10 3.57 6.97 3.91
N TRP A 11 3.19 5.81 4.46
CA TRP A 11 3.86 5.17 5.57
C TRP A 11 3.47 3.70 5.62
N PHE A 12 4.42 2.84 5.93
CA PHE A 12 4.20 1.41 6.09
C PHE A 12 5.03 0.89 7.26
N ASN A 13 4.40 0.09 8.13
CA ASN A 13 5.07 -0.59 9.22
C ASN A 13 5.22 -2.07 8.88
N GLY A 14 6.45 -2.48 8.55
CA GLY A 14 6.77 -3.87 8.22
C GLY A 14 6.66 -4.84 9.40
N GLU A 15 6.86 -4.39 10.63
CA GLU A 15 6.74 -5.22 11.84
C GLU A 15 5.27 -5.54 12.15
N LYS A 16 4.37 -4.58 11.94
CA LYS A 16 2.93 -4.74 12.16
C LYS A 16 2.17 -5.21 10.92
N GLY A 17 2.77 -5.14 9.73
CA GLY A 17 2.19 -5.62 8.48
C GLY A 17 1.06 -4.76 7.90
N TYR A 18 0.98 -3.47 8.27
CA TYR A 18 -0.03 -2.54 7.73
C TYR A 18 0.54 -1.15 7.49
N GLY A 19 -0.16 -0.37 6.67
CA GLY A 19 0.21 0.99 6.34
C GLY A 19 -0.92 1.79 5.71
N PHE A 20 -0.55 2.95 5.19
CA PHE A 20 -1.45 3.85 4.47
C PHE A 20 -0.84 4.29 3.15
N LEU A 21 -1.66 4.30 2.11
CA LEU A 21 -1.37 4.81 0.78
C LEU A 21 -2.01 6.18 0.62
N SER A 22 -1.24 7.15 0.13
CA SER A 22 -1.77 8.43 -0.33
C SER A 22 -2.13 8.29 -1.80
N GLN A 23 -3.34 8.66 -2.16
CA GLN A 23 -3.80 8.73 -3.55
C GLN A 23 -3.89 10.20 -3.98
N GLU A 24 -3.74 10.48 -5.28
CA GLU A 24 -3.73 11.86 -5.79
C GLU A 24 -5.06 12.59 -5.59
N ASN A 25 -6.17 11.86 -5.52
CA ASN A 25 -7.51 12.44 -5.51
C ASN A 25 -8.44 11.76 -4.50
N GLY A 26 -8.02 11.67 -3.25
CA GLY A 26 -8.88 11.10 -2.22
C GLY A 26 -8.25 10.96 -0.84
N PRO A 27 -9.01 10.40 0.11
CA PRO A 27 -8.53 10.12 1.46
C PRO A 27 -7.44 9.05 1.46
N ASP A 28 -6.62 9.04 2.52
CA ASP A 28 -5.62 7.99 2.71
C ASP A 28 -6.29 6.61 2.75
N VAL A 29 -5.75 5.68 1.97
CA VAL A 29 -6.27 4.32 1.85
C VAL A 29 -5.47 3.40 2.77
N PHE A 30 -6.17 2.71 3.67
CA PHE A 30 -5.54 1.70 4.52
C PHE A 30 -5.13 0.48 3.69
N VAL A 31 -3.90 0.01 3.88
CA VAL A 31 -3.37 -1.17 3.20
C VAL A 31 -2.80 -2.17 4.20
N HIS A 32 -3.14 -3.43 4.01
CA HIS A 32 -2.54 -4.55 4.72
C HIS A 32 -1.54 -5.26 3.81
N TYR A 33 -0.46 -5.81 4.37
CA TYR A 33 0.63 -6.43 3.58
C TYR A 33 0.12 -7.51 2.60
N SER A 34 -0.96 -8.20 2.96
CA SER A 34 -1.61 -9.22 2.15
C SER A 34 -2.18 -8.71 0.83
N ALA A 35 -2.43 -7.40 0.72
CA ALA A 35 -2.97 -6.75 -0.48
C ALA A 35 -1.88 -6.08 -1.35
N ILE A 36 -0.62 -6.12 -0.93
CA ILE A 36 0.50 -5.52 -1.68
C ILE A 36 1.01 -6.54 -2.70
N GLU A 37 0.46 -6.50 -3.91
CA GLU A 37 0.99 -7.22 -5.08
C GLU A 37 2.16 -6.44 -5.71
N GLY A 38 3.27 -6.34 -4.98
CA GLY A 38 4.47 -5.63 -5.43
C GLY A 38 5.72 -6.48 -5.28
N SER A 39 6.49 -6.61 -6.36
CA SER A 39 7.81 -7.27 -6.39
C SER A 39 8.91 -6.46 -5.69
N GLY A 40 8.55 -5.58 -4.74
CA GLY A 40 9.46 -4.64 -4.07
C GLY A 40 9.89 -5.05 -2.65
N TYR A 41 9.21 -6.01 -2.02
CA TYR A 41 9.60 -6.55 -0.70
C TYR A 41 10.41 -7.85 -0.83
N ARG A 42 11.36 -7.85 -1.76
CA ARG A 42 12.45 -8.84 -1.85
C ARG A 42 13.77 -8.08 -1.97
N SER A 43 14.18 -7.47 -0.87
CA SER A 43 15.57 -7.06 -0.69
C SER A 43 16.16 -7.94 0.40
N LEU A 44 16.81 -9.00 -0.10
CA LEU A 44 17.89 -9.84 0.46
C LEU A 44 17.98 -10.02 1.98
#